data_AF-A0A094DTH3-F1
#
_entry.id   AF-A0A094DTH3-F1
#
_cell.length_a   1.000
_cell.length_b   1.000
_cell.length_c   1.000
_cell.angle_alpha   90.00
_cell.angle_beta   90.00
_cell.angle_gamma   90.00
#
_symmetry.space_group_name_H-M   'P 1'
#
loop_
_entity.id
_entity.type
_entity.pdbx_description
1 polymer ?
#
loop_
_entity_poly.entity_id
_entity_poly.type
_entity_poly.pdbx_seq_one_letter_code
_entity_poly.pdbx_strand_id
1 'polypeptide(L)'
;MSIKRRTRNKQQRKGGQNKVLSAAQTEALKKWILEQYYLGLGATRQMVFAVVCHLRKPLPPPSQSWLTKYIRNELQDYHFITTEPIAQQRTGAQGEPTITEWFDEYFEFIRHRNIQPESIWNIDETSFRMEFLAVRE
;
A
#
# COMPACT_ATOMS: atom_id res chain seq x y z
N MET A 1 2.90 -68.46 0.86
CA MET A 1 2.51 -67.05 1.12
C MET A 1 3.78 -66.19 1.06
N SER A 2 3.89 -65.25 0.11
CA SER A 2 5.11 -64.47 -0.12
C SER A 2 4.82 -62.98 0.04
N ILE A 3 5.42 -62.36 1.06
CA ILE A 3 5.21 -60.96 1.43
C ILE A 3 6.07 -60.07 0.51
N LYS A 4 5.43 -59.42 -0.46
CA LYS A 4 6.10 -58.41 -1.31
C LYS A 4 6.37 -57.14 -0.49
N ARG A 5 7.63 -56.92 -0.14
CA ARG A 5 8.12 -55.65 0.43
C ARG A 5 7.87 -54.52 -0.57
N ARG A 6 7.04 -53.54 -0.19
CA ARG A 6 6.89 -52.26 -0.91
C ARG A 6 8.24 -51.54 -0.89
N THR A 7 8.91 -51.49 -2.03
CA THR A 7 10.04 -50.58 -2.27
C THR A 7 9.53 -49.16 -2.16
N ARG A 8 9.98 -48.47 -1.11
CA ARG A 8 9.72 -47.04 -0.89
C ARG A 8 10.45 -46.29 -2.00
N ASN A 9 9.71 -45.84 -3.02
CA ASN A 9 10.25 -44.96 -4.05
C ASN A 9 10.95 -43.78 -3.37
N LYS A 10 12.25 -43.61 -3.64
CA LYS A 10 13.02 -42.43 -3.24
C LYS A 10 12.25 -41.20 -3.73
N GLN A 11 11.83 -40.37 -2.79
CA GLN A 11 11.21 -39.08 -3.08
C GLN A 11 12.14 -38.32 -4.05
N GLN A 12 11.62 -38.06 -5.25
CA GLN A 12 12.28 -37.22 -6.24
C GLN A 12 12.65 -35.89 -5.56
N ARG A 13 13.90 -35.47 -5.77
CA ARG A 13 14.48 -34.25 -5.25
C ARG A 13 13.55 -33.07 -5.60
N LYS A 14 13.08 -32.37 -4.57
CA LYS A 14 12.20 -31.20 -4.69
C LYS A 14 12.86 -30.16 -5.60
N GLY A 15 12.20 -29.79 -6.69
CA GLY A 15 12.61 -28.70 -7.57
C GLY A 15 12.54 -27.36 -6.83
N GLY A 16 13.66 -26.62 -6.81
CA GLY A 16 13.79 -25.35 -6.11
C GLY A 16 14.67 -24.33 -6.85
N GLN A 17 14.96 -24.55 -8.13
CA GLN A 17 15.92 -23.73 -8.89
C GLN A 17 15.27 -22.80 -9.94
N ASN A 18 13.94 -22.79 -10.07
CA ASN A 18 13.26 -21.82 -10.95
C ASN A 18 13.12 -20.47 -10.25
N LYS A 19 14.24 -19.82 -9.95
CA LYS A 19 14.25 -18.42 -9.53
C LYS A 19 13.86 -17.57 -10.74
N VAL A 20 12.75 -16.86 -10.59
CA VAL A 20 12.16 -16.01 -11.64
C VAL A 20 13.03 -14.78 -11.94
N LEU A 21 13.78 -14.31 -10.93
CA LEU A 21 14.81 -13.27 -11.06
C LEU A 21 16.14 -13.81 -10.53
N SER A 22 17.24 -13.40 -11.17
CA SER A 22 18.59 -13.63 -10.66
C SER A 22 18.87 -12.73 -9.45
N ALA A 23 19.90 -13.07 -8.66
CA ALA A 23 20.30 -12.23 -7.52
C ALA A 23 20.63 -10.78 -7.95
N ALA A 24 21.35 -10.63 -9.06
CA ALA A 24 21.67 -9.31 -9.62
C ALA A 24 20.41 -8.52 -10.05
N GLN A 25 19.42 -9.20 -10.64
CA GLN A 25 18.14 -8.56 -10.99
C GLN A 25 17.35 -8.13 -9.75
N THR A 26 17.37 -8.94 -8.69
CA THR A 26 16.75 -8.60 -7.41
C THR A 26 17.44 -7.40 -6.76
N GLU A 27 18.77 -7.34 -6.74
CA GLU A 27 19.49 -6.19 -6.21
C GLU A 27 19.27 -4.91 -7.04
N ALA A 28 19.26 -5.02 -8.37
CA ALA A 28 18.94 -3.90 -9.25
C ALA A 28 17.53 -3.36 -8.99
N LEU A 29 16.54 -4.26 -8.82
CA LEU A 29 15.17 -3.88 -8.49
C LEU A 29 15.10 -3.18 -7.12
N LYS A 30 15.83 -3.67 -6.11
CA LYS A 30 15.91 -3.06 -4.77
C LYS A 30 16.49 -1.64 -4.82
N LYS A 31 17.57 -1.44 -5.57
CA LYS A 31 18.17 -0.10 -5.80
C LYS A 31 17.18 0.84 -6.49
N TRP A 32 16.54 0.36 -7.55
CA TRP A 32 15.54 1.14 -8.27
C TRP A 32 14.35 1.53 -7.37
N ILE A 33 13.87 0.63 -6.51
CA ILE A 33 12.81 0.94 -5.52
C ILE A 33 13.24 2.09 -4.59
N LEU A 34 14.49 2.05 -4.10
CA LEU A 34 15.03 3.13 -3.26
C LEU A 34 15.15 4.46 -4.02
N GLU A 35 15.57 4.43 -5.28
CA GLU A 35 15.60 5.63 -6.12
C GLU A 35 14.20 6.24 -6.29
N GLN A 36 13.17 5.42 -6.54
CA GLN A 36 11.79 5.92 -6.62
C GLN A 36 11.31 6.54 -5.31
N TYR A 37 11.77 6.02 -4.18
CA TYR A 37 11.50 6.59 -2.87
C TYR A 37 12.16 7.97 -2.69
N TYR A 38 13.45 8.10 -3.03
CA TYR A 38 14.16 9.39 -2.96
C TYR A 38 13.60 10.46 -3.90
N LEU A 39 12.97 10.05 -5.00
CA LEU A 39 12.25 10.94 -5.91
C LEU A 39 10.85 11.36 -5.40
N GLY A 40 10.41 10.85 -4.24
CA GLY A 40 9.11 11.18 -3.66
C GLY A 40 7.91 10.48 -4.32
N LEU A 41 8.14 9.59 -5.28
CA LEU A 41 7.09 8.86 -5.99
C LEU A 41 6.66 7.60 -5.23
N GLY A 42 7.62 6.94 -4.59
CA GLY A 42 7.44 5.59 -4.06
C GLY A 42 7.30 4.53 -5.17
N ALA A 43 7.46 3.25 -4.81
CA ALA A 43 7.32 2.14 -5.76
C ALA A 43 6.00 1.41 -5.53
N THR A 44 5.02 1.63 -6.40
CA THR A 44 3.73 0.92 -6.31
C THR A 44 3.87 -0.55 -6.71
N ARG A 45 2.94 -1.40 -6.25
CA ARG A 45 2.90 -2.82 -6.62
C ARG A 45 2.80 -3.01 -8.14
N GLN A 46 2.06 -2.16 -8.86
CA GLN A 46 2.00 -2.23 -10.33
C GLN A 46 3.33 -1.84 -10.98
N MET A 47 4.01 -0.80 -10.48
CA MET A 47 5.30 -0.38 -11.00
C MET A 47 6.35 -1.49 -10.82
N VAL A 48 6.43 -2.09 -9.63
CA VAL A 48 7.31 -3.23 -9.37
C VAL A 48 7.01 -4.38 -10.32
N PHE A 49 5.74 -4.71 -10.55
CA PHE A 49 5.36 -5.76 -11.49
C PHE A 49 5.81 -5.45 -12.93
N ALA A 50 5.62 -4.20 -13.39
CA ALA A 50 6.03 -3.78 -14.72
C ALA A 50 7.55 -3.88 -14.93
N VAL A 51 8.35 -3.46 -13.94
CA VAL A 51 9.81 -3.59 -13.98
C VAL A 51 10.22 -5.06 -14.00
N VAL A 52 9.59 -5.91 -13.20
CA VAL A 52 9.87 -7.36 -13.23
C VAL A 52 9.54 -7.95 -14.60
N CYS A 53 8.41 -7.58 -15.21
CA CYS A 53 8.07 -8.01 -16.56
C CYS A 53 9.11 -7.53 -17.59
N HIS A 54 9.66 -6.33 -17.41
CA HIS A 54 10.71 -5.79 -18.26
C HIS A 54 12.03 -6.58 -18.10
N LEU A 55 12.49 -6.81 -16.87
CA LEU A 55 13.71 -7.57 -16.56
C LEU A 55 13.67 -9.01 -17.05
N ARG A 56 12.48 -9.57 -17.26
CA ARG A 56 12.30 -10.95 -17.73
C ARG A 56 12.26 -11.11 -19.23
N LYS A 57 12.14 -10.04 -20.04
CA LYS A 57 12.02 -10.19 -21.50
C LYS A 57 13.22 -10.98 -22.06
N PRO A 58 12.99 -11.97 -22.95
CA PRO A 58 11.73 -12.30 -23.65
C PRO A 58 10.81 -13.32 -22.94
N LEU A 59 11.09 -13.72 -21.70
CA LEU A 59 10.30 -14.72 -20.97
C LEU A 59 8.90 -14.18 -20.61
N PRO A 60 7.90 -15.06 -20.43
CA PRO A 60 6.56 -14.66 -20.06
C PRO A 60 6.51 -13.97 -18.69
N PRO A 61 5.55 -13.07 -18.47
CA PRO A 61 5.39 -12.37 -17.20
C PRO A 61 5.11 -13.36 -16.04
N PRO A 62 5.52 -13.03 -14.81
CA PRO A 62 5.19 -13.86 -13.66
C PRO A 62 3.71 -13.74 -13.29
N SER A 63 3.21 -14.71 -12.54
CA SER A 63 1.85 -14.63 -11.99
C SER A 63 1.75 -13.59 -10.86
N GLN A 64 0.54 -13.08 -10.63
CA GLN A 64 0.27 -12.18 -9.51
C GLN A 64 0.57 -12.82 -8.15
N SER A 65 0.29 -14.12 -8.01
CA SER A 65 0.63 -14.88 -6.80
C SER A 65 2.13 -15.01 -6.58
N TRP A 66 2.93 -15.06 -7.66
CA TRP A 66 4.38 -15.00 -7.56
C TRP A 66 4.82 -13.63 -7.03
N LEU A 67 4.26 -12.53 -7.54
CA LEU A 67 4.60 -11.19 -7.09
C LEU A 67 4.31 -11.01 -5.59
N THR A 68 3.15 -11.47 -5.12
CA THR A 68 2.82 -11.41 -3.69
C THR A 68 3.81 -12.21 -2.84
N LYS A 69 4.22 -13.39 -3.29
CA LYS A 69 5.26 -14.19 -2.59
C LYS A 69 6.63 -13.50 -2.65
N TYR A 70 6.97 -12.90 -3.78
CA TYR A 70 8.23 -12.19 -3.98
C TYR A 70 8.33 -10.98 -3.04
N ILE A 71 7.30 -10.14 -3.00
CA ILE A 71 7.24 -8.99 -2.08
C ILE A 71 7.41 -9.45 -0.63
N ARG A 72 6.66 -10.49 -0.22
CA ARG A 72 6.71 -11.00 1.15
C ARG A 72 8.04 -11.67 1.52
N ASN A 73 8.77 -12.23 0.57
CA ASN A 73 9.97 -13.02 0.87
C ASN A 73 11.27 -12.24 0.61
N GLU A 74 11.33 -11.48 -0.49
CA GLU A 74 12.55 -10.84 -0.98
C GLU A 74 12.59 -9.34 -0.66
N LEU A 75 11.42 -8.71 -0.43
CA LEU A 75 11.27 -7.28 -0.16
C LEU A 75 10.71 -7.00 1.25
N GLN A 76 11.05 -7.85 2.22
CA GLN A 76 10.61 -7.71 3.62
C GLN A 76 11.06 -6.40 4.27
N ASP A 77 12.21 -5.88 3.83
CA ASP A 77 12.77 -4.63 4.33
C ASP A 77 12.03 -3.38 3.83
N TYR A 78 11.04 -3.56 2.93
CA TYR A 78 10.28 -2.47 2.32
C TYR A 78 8.83 -2.50 2.80
N HIS A 79 8.33 -1.35 3.26
CA HIS A 79 6.92 -1.18 3.57
C HIS A 79 6.14 -0.75 2.33
N PHE A 80 5.24 -1.61 1.85
CA PHE A 80 4.34 -1.28 0.76
C PHE A 80 3.13 -0.53 1.31
N ILE A 81 3.02 0.75 0.98
CA ILE A 81 1.83 1.54 1.32
C ILE A 81 0.78 1.29 0.25
N THR A 82 -0.35 0.72 0.66
CA THR A 82 -1.57 0.70 -0.15
C THR A 82 -2.28 2.02 0.10
N THR A 83 -2.23 2.94 -0.85
CA THR A 83 -3.09 4.12 -0.78
C THR A 83 -4.51 3.69 -1.12
N GLU A 84 -5.45 3.93 -0.22
CA GLU A 84 -6.87 3.84 -0.57
C GLU A 84 -7.11 4.76 -1.78
N PRO A 85 -7.76 4.30 -2.85
CA PRO A 85 -8.16 5.19 -3.92
C PRO A 85 -8.95 6.33 -3.30
N ILE A 86 -8.65 7.57 -3.71
CA ILE A 86 -9.46 8.72 -3.33
C ILE A 86 -10.91 8.32 -3.58
N ALA A 87 -11.71 8.27 -2.50
CA ALA A 87 -13.09 7.85 -2.57
C ALA A 87 -13.74 8.64 -3.70
N GLN A 88 -14.39 7.96 -4.65
CA GLN A 88 -14.94 8.56 -5.87
C GLN A 88 -15.85 9.77 -5.58
N GLN A 89 -16.44 9.80 -4.38
CA GLN A 89 -17.21 10.89 -3.79
C GLN A 89 -16.40 12.20 -3.61
N ARG A 90 -15.10 12.12 -3.32
CA ARG A 90 -14.19 13.28 -3.20
C ARG A 90 -13.78 13.85 -4.56
N THR A 91 -13.84 13.07 -5.63
CA THR A 91 -13.54 13.54 -6.99
C THR A 91 -14.62 14.47 -7.53
N GLY A 92 -15.88 14.26 -7.11
CA GLY A 92 -17.01 15.14 -7.46
C GLY A 92 -17.17 16.37 -6.56
N ALA A 93 -16.61 16.33 -5.34
CA ALA A 93 -16.74 17.39 -4.33
C ALA A 93 -15.68 18.51 -4.45
N GLN A 94 -14.81 18.45 -5.46
CA GLN A 94 -13.70 19.39 -5.70
C GLN A 94 -14.08 20.44 -6.76
N GLY A 95 -15.26 21.04 -6.64
CA GLY A 95 -15.50 22.31 -7.33
C GLY A 95 -14.69 23.38 -6.62
N GLU A 96 -13.58 23.83 -7.19
CA GLU A 96 -12.79 24.97 -6.68
C GLU A 96 -13.68 26.15 -6.26
N PRO A 97 -14.73 26.54 -7.02
CA PRO A 97 -15.63 27.63 -6.60
C PRO A 97 -16.39 27.30 -5.32
N THR A 98 -16.93 26.08 -5.20
CA THR A 98 -17.73 25.65 -4.04
C THR A 98 -16.90 25.58 -2.77
N ILE A 99 -15.64 25.15 -2.87
CA ILE A 99 -14.73 25.12 -1.72
C ILE A 99 -14.37 26.54 -1.30
N THR A 100 -14.08 27.42 -2.27
CA THR A 100 -13.77 28.83 -2.01
C THR A 100 -14.94 29.55 -1.34
N GLU A 101 -16.15 29.44 -1.91
CA GLU A 101 -17.37 30.01 -1.34
C GLU A 101 -17.61 29.53 0.10
N TRP A 102 -17.44 28.22 0.35
CA TRP A 102 -17.60 27.66 1.68
C TRP A 102 -16.61 28.26 2.69
N PHE A 103 -15.34 28.41 2.31
CA PHE A 103 -14.34 29.01 3.19
C PHE A 103 -14.61 30.50 3.43
N ASP A 104 -15.04 31.24 2.40
CA ASP A 104 -15.40 32.66 2.55
C ASP A 104 -16.57 32.84 3.51
N GLU A 105 -17.63 32.04 3.36
CA GLU A 105 -18.77 32.02 4.28
C GLU A 105 -18.36 31.62 5.71
N TYR A 106 -17.48 30.63 5.84
CA TYR A 106 -16.97 30.17 7.13
C TYR A 106 -16.15 31.25 7.86
N PHE A 107 -15.26 31.95 7.14
CA PHE A 107 -14.48 33.04 7.73
C PHE A 107 -15.35 34.25 8.09
N GLU A 108 -16.33 34.61 7.26
CA GLU A 108 -17.31 35.65 7.61
C GLU A 108 -18.11 35.27 8.85
N PHE A 109 -18.52 34.00 8.99
CA PHE A 109 -19.21 33.51 10.18
C PHE A 109 -18.34 33.60 11.43
N ILE A 110 -17.09 33.14 11.37
CA ILE A 110 -16.11 33.27 12.47
C ILE A 110 -15.96 34.73 12.88
N ARG A 111 -15.79 35.62 11.90
CA ARG A 111 -15.60 37.06 12.12
C ARG A 111 -16.82 37.70 12.77
N HIS A 112 -18.02 37.41 12.27
CA HIS A 112 -19.27 37.96 12.80
C HIS A 112 -19.57 37.47 14.22
N ARG A 113 -19.21 36.21 14.52
CA ARG A 113 -19.43 35.59 15.83
C ARG A 113 -18.25 35.74 16.80
N ASN A 114 -17.17 36.39 16.37
CA ASN A 114 -15.92 36.56 17.11
C ASN A 114 -15.38 35.25 17.70
N ILE A 115 -15.49 34.16 16.92
CA ILE A 115 -15.04 32.83 17.33
C ILE A 115 -13.52 32.84 17.39
N GLN A 116 -12.97 32.60 18.56
CA GLN A 116 -11.53 32.51 18.74
C GLN A 116 -11.01 31.15 18.26
N PRO A 117 -9.79 31.05 17.74
CA PRO A 117 -9.20 29.78 17.29
C PRO A 117 -9.26 28.68 18.36
N GLU A 118 -9.13 29.04 19.63
CA GLU A 118 -9.18 28.13 20.79
C GLU A 118 -10.58 27.53 21.03
N SER A 119 -11.60 28.09 20.38
CA SER A 119 -12.99 27.61 20.44
C SER A 119 -13.35 26.67 19.28
N ILE A 120 -12.43 26.42 18.35
CA ILE A 120 -12.63 25.51 17.21
C ILE A 120 -12.10 24.14 17.59
N TRP A 121 -13.00 23.17 17.72
CA TRP A 121 -12.66 21.80 18.10
C TRP A 121 -12.80 20.87 16.91
N ASN A 122 -11.74 20.14 16.56
CA ASN A 122 -11.84 19.06 15.60
C ASN A 122 -12.50 17.85 16.28
N ILE A 123 -13.71 17.51 15.85
CA ILE A 123 -14.55 16.53 16.54
C ILE A 123 -14.06 15.09 16.32
N ASP A 124 -13.31 14.79 15.26
CA ASP A 124 -12.78 13.44 15.01
C ASP A 124 -11.79 12.95 16.09
N GLU A 125 -10.99 13.85 16.68
CA GLU A 125 -10.06 13.58 17.78
C GLU A 125 -10.67 13.84 19.16
N THR A 126 -11.74 14.65 19.24
CA THR A 126 -12.40 15.07 20.50
C THR A 126 -13.62 14.21 20.88
N SER A 127 -14.26 13.54 19.92
CA SER A 127 -15.40 12.63 20.17
C SER A 127 -15.03 11.52 21.15
N PHE A 128 -13.82 10.96 21.00
CA PHE A 128 -13.30 9.90 21.85
C PHE A 128 -13.15 10.33 23.32
N ARG A 129 -12.98 11.63 23.60
CA ARG A 129 -12.81 12.18 24.95
C ARG A 129 -14.11 12.62 25.60
N MET A 130 -15.06 13.14 24.82
CA MET A 130 -16.38 13.55 25.32
C MET A 130 -17.29 12.36 25.62
N GLU A 131 -17.19 11.26 24.87
CA GLU A 131 -17.95 10.03 25.12
C GLU A 131 -17.59 9.39 26.48
N PHE A 132 -16.37 9.60 26.98
CA PHE A 132 -15.94 9.10 28.30
C PHE A 132 -16.42 9.95 29.48
N LEU A 133 -16.75 11.23 29.25
CA LEU A 133 -17.26 12.14 30.29
C LEU A 133 -18.79 12.08 30.44
N ALA A 134 -19.51 11.78 29.36
CA ALA A 134 -20.98 11.67 29.37
C ALA A 134 -21.53 10.34 29.98
N VAL A 135 -20.65 9.40 30.35
CA VAL A 135 -21.00 8.06 30.89
C VAL A 135 -20.82 7.97 32.42
N ARG A 136 -20.51 9.09 33.10
CA ARG A 136 -20.39 9.14 34.58
C ARG A 136 -21.37 10.10 35.26
N GLU A 137 -22.65 10.03 34.87
CA GLU A 137 -23.75 10.45 35.75
C GLU A 137 -24.64 9.25 36.09
#